data_AF-A0A8C8SBF5-F1
#
_entry.id   AF-A0A8C8SBF5-F1
#
_cell.length_a   1.000
_cell.length_b   1.000
_cell.length_c   1.000
_cell.angle_alpha   90.00
_cell.angle_beta   90.00
_cell.angle_gamma   90.00
#
_symmetry.space_group_name_H-M   'P 1'
#
loop_
_entity.id
_entity.type
_entity.pdbx_description
1 polymer ?
#
loop_
_entity_poly.entity_id
_entity_poly.type
_entity_poly.pdbx_seq_one_letter_code
_entity_poly.pdbx_strand_id
1 'polypeptide(L)'
;MKKMILRVWGGTRGGRLLPKCFRPLWLCREEGRCLVLFDPFLLTLCRVHLPEAGSFYCSETELGFEVRAAVTIQYGYDSWARRLNASEKLQWMVAGPLFNIQVEPARTVTAVHLPHFLCLTGGDADVSHLQVAHFVDEGLILESPTRVRPFHAVQENPSFSPIGLLWRQIYSTLFPPVHSMVLLYRSSQAEDITLHLYLIPRDLSVKEAQKGHNVK
;
A
#
# COMPACT_ATOMS: atom_id res chain seq x y z
N MET A 1 -12.27 -1.12 19.05
CA MET A 1 -10.80 -0.92 18.96
C MET A 1 -10.22 -2.00 18.06
N LYS A 2 -9.57 -1.64 16.94
CA LYS A 2 -8.82 -2.61 16.12
C LYS A 2 -7.39 -2.66 16.66
N LYS A 3 -6.89 -3.86 17.00
CA LYS A 3 -5.50 -4.07 17.44
C LYS A 3 -4.62 -4.11 16.20
N MET A 4 -3.84 -3.06 15.95
CA MET A 4 -2.86 -3.03 14.87
C MET A 4 -1.65 -3.87 15.27
N ILE A 5 -1.29 -4.87 14.45
CA ILE A 5 -0.17 -5.77 14.73
C ILE A 5 0.93 -5.47 13.72
N LEU A 6 2.02 -4.84 14.17
CA LEU A 6 3.28 -4.88 13.43
C LEU A 6 3.94 -6.24 13.65
N ARG A 7 4.33 -6.89 12.56
CA ARG A 7 4.97 -8.20 12.61
C ARG A 7 6.44 -8.08 12.22
N VAL A 8 7.29 -8.74 13.00
CA VAL A 8 8.73 -8.92 12.71
C VAL A 8 8.90 -10.14 11.82
N TRP A 9 9.73 -10.03 10.79
CA TRP A 9 9.95 -11.11 9.83
C TRP A 9 11.18 -11.98 10.21
N GLY A 10 11.01 -13.30 10.21
CA GLY A 10 12.09 -14.30 10.32
C GLY A 10 12.00 -15.25 9.13
N GLY A 11 13.09 -15.41 8.36
CA GLY A 11 13.08 -16.15 7.10
C GLY A 11 13.36 -17.65 7.28
N THR A 12 12.54 -18.51 6.65
CA THR A 12 12.92 -19.89 6.30
C THR A 12 12.29 -20.35 4.98
N ARG A 13 13.07 -21.13 4.22
CA ARG A 13 12.76 -21.67 2.88
C ARG A 13 11.80 -22.85 2.92
N GLY A 14 10.97 -22.98 1.86
CA GLY A 14 10.53 -24.28 1.32
C GLY A 14 9.03 -24.52 1.20
N GLY A 15 8.54 -24.69 -0.04
CA GLY A 15 7.54 -25.73 -0.35
C GLY A 15 6.18 -25.34 -0.97
N ARG A 16 6.00 -25.80 -2.22
CA ARG A 16 4.78 -26.13 -3.01
C ARG A 16 3.97 -25.02 -3.72
N LEU A 17 3.75 -25.31 -5.01
CA LEU A 17 3.06 -24.51 -6.03
C LEU A 17 1.54 -24.47 -5.79
N LEU A 18 1.07 -23.32 -5.31
CA LEU A 18 -0.32 -22.87 -5.37
C LEU A 18 -0.43 -21.79 -6.47
N PRO A 19 -1.64 -21.47 -6.98
CA PRO A 19 -1.83 -20.41 -7.96
C PRO A 19 -1.11 -19.12 -7.55
N LYS A 20 -0.34 -18.54 -8.49
CA LYS A 20 0.76 -17.59 -8.24
C LYS A 20 0.38 -16.26 -7.57
N CYS A 21 -0.91 -15.93 -7.44
CA CYS A 21 -1.42 -14.72 -6.76
C CYS A 21 -2.14 -15.02 -5.42
N PHE A 22 -1.92 -16.17 -4.75
CA PHE A 22 -2.43 -16.40 -3.39
C PHE A 22 -1.46 -15.87 -2.33
N ARG A 23 -1.96 -15.03 -1.41
CA ARG A 23 -1.22 -14.61 -0.20
C ARG A 23 -0.87 -15.85 0.63
N PRO A 24 0.39 -16.05 1.05
CA PRO A 24 0.65 -16.92 2.19
C PRO A 24 -0.01 -16.26 3.41
N LEU A 25 -0.94 -16.96 4.04
CA LEU A 25 -1.49 -16.57 5.33
C LEU A 25 -0.38 -16.81 6.37
N TRP A 26 0.49 -15.83 6.57
CA TRP A 26 1.60 -15.95 7.51
C TRP A 26 1.05 -16.04 8.94
N LEU A 27 1.03 -17.22 9.55
CA LEU A 27 0.86 -17.40 11.00
C LEU A 27 2.21 -17.11 11.67
N CYS A 28 2.22 -16.29 12.73
CA CYS A 28 3.38 -16.17 13.62
C CYS A 28 2.96 -15.98 15.08
N ARG A 29 3.79 -16.56 15.96
CA ARG A 29 3.71 -16.71 17.42
C ARG A 29 4.10 -15.40 18.13
N GLU A 30 3.46 -15.11 19.26
CA GLU A 30 3.61 -13.88 20.05
C GLU A 30 5.03 -13.66 20.61
N GLU A 31 5.57 -12.43 20.50
CA GLU A 31 5.76 -11.47 21.60
C GLU A 31 6.61 -10.28 21.14
N GLY A 32 6.10 -9.06 21.32
CA GLY A 32 6.81 -7.81 21.00
C GLY A 32 5.86 -6.61 20.99
N ARG A 33 5.87 -5.80 22.04
CA ARG A 33 4.97 -4.63 22.19
C ARG A 33 5.46 -3.47 21.33
N CYS A 34 4.81 -3.24 20.17
CA CYS A 34 4.86 -1.96 19.47
C CYS A 34 3.82 -1.03 20.07
N LEU A 35 4.23 0.15 20.55
CA LEU A 35 3.32 1.20 20.96
C LEU A 35 2.85 1.96 19.71
N VAL A 36 1.58 1.78 19.37
CA VAL A 36 0.91 2.51 18.30
C VAL A 36 0.02 3.54 18.98
N LEU A 37 0.34 4.82 18.82
CA LEU A 37 -0.55 5.91 19.25
C LEU A 37 -1.50 6.21 18.10
N PHE A 38 -2.79 5.94 18.32
CA PHE A 38 -3.88 6.28 17.40
C PHE A 38 -4.51 7.58 17.91
N ASP A 39 -4.42 8.66 17.14
CA ASP A 39 -5.14 9.90 17.42
C ASP A 39 -6.56 9.80 16.81
N PRO A 40 -7.64 9.88 17.61
CA PRO A 40 -9.01 9.80 17.10
C PRO A 40 -9.49 11.06 16.34
N PHE A 41 -8.74 12.17 16.35
CA PHE A 41 -9.12 13.43 15.68
C PHE A 41 -8.41 13.67 14.34
N LEU A 42 -7.36 12.90 14.02
CA LEU A 42 -6.67 12.91 12.73
C LEU A 42 -6.93 11.59 12.02
N LEU A 43 -7.98 11.54 11.19
CA LEU A 43 -8.20 10.42 10.28
C LEU A 43 -6.90 10.21 9.48
N THR A 44 -6.20 9.10 9.75
CA THR A 44 -5.10 8.47 9.00
C THR A 44 -3.63 8.71 9.40
N LEU A 45 -3.27 9.36 10.51
CA LEU A 45 -1.85 9.43 10.93
C LEU A 45 -1.46 8.30 11.91
N CYS A 46 -0.54 7.44 11.49
CA CYS A 46 0.03 6.35 12.29
C CYS A 46 1.45 6.70 12.73
N ARG A 47 1.74 6.65 14.03
CA ARG A 47 3.09 6.75 14.59
C ARG A 47 3.52 5.41 15.20
N VAL A 48 4.65 4.88 14.74
CA VAL A 48 5.23 3.64 15.24
C VAL A 48 6.68 3.86 15.66
N HIS A 49 7.06 3.26 16.79
CA HIS A 49 8.44 3.17 17.23
C HIS A 49 8.94 1.73 17.01
N LEU A 50 9.98 1.59 16.21
CA LEU A 50 10.67 0.34 15.94
C LEU A 50 11.95 0.32 16.78
N PRO A 51 12.10 -0.61 17.74
CA PRO A 51 13.14 -0.52 18.75
C PRO A 51 14.52 -0.96 18.28
N GLU A 52 14.61 -1.69 17.16
CA GLU A 52 15.87 -2.29 16.69
C GLU A 52 15.87 -2.49 15.17
N ALA A 53 17.02 -2.93 14.65
CA ALA A 53 17.18 -3.29 13.25
C ALA A 53 16.29 -4.49 12.88
N GLY A 54 15.70 -4.47 11.68
CA GLY A 54 14.86 -5.56 11.22
C GLY A 54 13.91 -5.19 10.10
N SER A 55 13.04 -6.13 9.76
CA SER A 55 11.98 -5.95 8.77
C SER A 55 10.62 -5.97 9.45
N PHE A 56 9.85 -4.92 9.24
CA PHE A 56 8.57 -4.68 9.89
C PHE A 56 7.47 -4.46 8.86
N TYR A 57 6.27 -4.98 9.12
CA TYR A 57 5.14 -4.86 8.20
C TYR A 57 3.86 -4.51 8.95
N CYS A 58 3.10 -3.54 8.42
CA CYS A 58 1.80 -3.16 8.93
C CYS A 58 0.69 -3.96 8.24
N SER A 59 -0.08 -4.75 9.01
CA SER A 59 -1.18 -5.55 8.45
C SER A 59 -2.37 -4.72 7.95
N GLU A 60 -2.56 -3.51 8.48
CA GLU A 60 -3.69 -2.64 8.13
C GLU A 60 -3.45 -1.87 6.83
N THR A 61 -2.22 -1.37 6.63
CA THR A 61 -1.87 -0.56 5.46
C THR A 61 -1.09 -1.31 4.40
N GLU A 62 -0.63 -2.53 4.71
CA GLU A 62 0.24 -3.34 3.86
C GLU A 62 1.61 -2.69 3.56
N LEU A 63 1.99 -1.64 4.30
CA LEU A 63 3.27 -0.95 4.21
C LEU A 63 4.35 -1.70 4.99
N GLY A 64 5.53 -1.87 4.40
CA GLY A 64 6.67 -2.52 5.04
C GLY A 64 7.91 -1.64 5.08
N PHE A 65 8.76 -1.86 6.10
CA PHE A 65 10.01 -1.13 6.30
C PHE A 65 11.13 -2.09 6.68
N GLU A 66 12.30 -1.90 6.09
CA GLU A 66 13.56 -2.46 6.55
C GLU A 66 14.37 -1.35 7.20
N VAL A 67 14.83 -1.58 8.43
CA VAL A 67 15.49 -0.55 9.25
C VAL A 67 16.79 -1.11 9.84
N ARG A 68 17.81 -0.26 9.94
CA ARG A 68 19.15 -0.66 10.43
C ARG A 68 19.40 -0.35 11.90
N ALA A 69 18.52 0.41 12.53
CA ALA A 69 18.60 0.80 13.94
C ALA A 69 17.20 1.21 14.44
N ALA A 70 17.10 1.52 15.73
CA ALA A 70 15.88 2.06 16.32
C ALA A 70 15.40 3.31 15.56
N VAL A 71 14.11 3.39 15.26
CA VAL A 71 13.54 4.47 14.46
C VAL A 71 12.08 4.72 14.81
N THR A 72 11.68 5.98 14.76
CA THR A 72 10.28 6.40 14.79
C THR A 72 9.83 6.73 13.38
N ILE A 73 8.75 6.08 12.94
CA ILE A 73 8.14 6.30 11.63
C ILE A 73 6.73 6.84 11.86
N GLN A 74 6.43 7.95 11.20
CA GLN A 74 5.09 8.53 11.14
C GLN A 74 4.62 8.46 9.70
N TYR A 75 3.42 7.93 9.46
CA TYR A 75 2.87 7.90 8.11
C TYR A 75 1.36 7.99 8.08
N GLY A 76 0.82 8.47 6.98
CA GLY A 76 -0.61 8.47 6.70
C GLY A 76 -0.91 8.45 5.22
N TYR A 77 -2.19 8.28 4.87
CA TYR A 77 -2.61 8.33 3.48
C TYR A 77 -2.60 9.76 2.95
N ASP A 78 -2.23 9.93 1.68
CA ASP A 78 -2.38 11.18 0.92
C ASP A 78 -3.27 10.88 -0.32
N SER A 79 -3.67 11.93 -1.04
CA SER A 79 -4.65 11.85 -2.13
C SER A 79 -4.00 12.05 -3.49
N TRP A 80 -4.03 11.01 -4.32
CA TRP A 80 -3.68 11.10 -5.74
C TRP A 80 -4.50 12.14 -6.49
N ALA A 81 -5.78 12.31 -6.15
CA ALA A 81 -6.67 13.25 -6.82
C ALA A 81 -6.19 14.71 -6.64
N ARG A 82 -5.63 15.02 -5.46
CA ARG A 82 -5.03 16.32 -5.11
C ARG A 82 -3.66 16.53 -5.75
N ARG A 83 -2.88 15.46 -5.89
CA ARG A 83 -1.46 15.53 -6.30
C ARG A 83 -1.26 15.46 -7.81
N LEU A 84 -2.05 14.66 -8.51
CA LEU A 84 -1.93 14.50 -9.96
C LEU A 84 -2.70 15.58 -10.72
N ASN A 85 -2.05 16.21 -11.69
CA ASN A 85 -2.68 17.12 -12.65
C ASN A 85 -3.41 16.35 -13.77
N ALA A 86 -4.15 17.06 -14.62
CA ALA A 86 -4.97 16.45 -15.66
C ALA A 86 -4.14 15.70 -16.72
N SER A 87 -2.95 16.21 -17.07
CA SER A 87 -2.08 15.56 -18.06
C SER A 87 -1.49 14.27 -17.51
N GLU A 88 -1.02 14.28 -16.26
CA GLU A 88 -0.50 13.10 -15.58
C GLU A 88 -1.56 12.00 -15.45
N LYS A 89 -2.81 12.37 -15.16
CA LYS A 89 -3.94 11.42 -15.08
C LYS A 89 -4.24 10.71 -16.40
N LEU A 90 -3.82 11.25 -17.54
CA LEU A 90 -3.95 10.59 -18.85
C LEU A 90 -2.80 9.62 -19.14
N GLN A 91 -1.65 9.82 -18.50
CA GLN A 91 -0.43 9.05 -18.73
C GLN A 91 -0.22 7.95 -17.70
N TRP A 92 -0.77 8.12 -16.50
CA TRP A 92 -0.49 7.28 -15.34
C TRP A 92 -1.75 6.73 -14.72
N MET A 93 -1.76 5.41 -14.55
CA MET A 93 -2.74 4.71 -13.72
C MET A 93 -2.19 4.60 -12.31
N VAL A 94 -3.00 4.91 -11.30
CA VAL A 94 -2.65 4.62 -9.89
C VAL A 94 -2.49 3.11 -9.72
N ALA A 95 -1.40 2.67 -9.10
CA ALA A 95 -1.13 1.25 -8.85
C ALA A 95 -1.25 0.85 -7.37
N GLY A 96 -1.30 1.83 -6.46
CA GLY A 96 -1.42 1.61 -5.02
C GLY A 96 -1.75 2.91 -4.26
N PRO A 97 -1.95 2.85 -2.93
CA PRO A 97 -2.19 4.02 -2.10
C PRO A 97 -0.98 4.97 -2.09
N LEU A 98 -1.24 6.27 -1.91
CA LEU A 98 -0.22 7.29 -1.70
C LEU A 98 -0.01 7.47 -0.19
N PHE A 99 1.24 7.49 0.25
CA PHE A 99 1.61 7.69 1.64
C PHE A 99 2.42 8.96 1.82
N ASN A 100 2.12 9.73 2.86
CA ASN A 100 3.05 10.72 3.39
C ASN A 100 3.80 10.09 4.56
N ILE A 101 5.13 9.98 4.48
CA ILE A 101 5.96 9.27 5.46
C ILE A 101 7.02 10.23 6.01
N GLN A 102 7.24 10.19 7.31
CA GLN A 102 8.29 10.89 8.03
C GLN A 102 9.06 9.91 8.90
N VAL A 103 10.38 10.07 8.96
CA VAL A 103 11.28 9.11 9.61
C VAL A 103 12.31 9.84 10.46
N GLU A 104 12.45 9.41 11.71
CA GLU A 104 13.41 9.97 12.67
C GLU A 104 14.07 8.85 13.49
N PRO A 105 15.42 8.72 13.50
CA PRO A 105 16.39 9.55 12.78
C PRO A 105 16.35 9.33 11.26
N ALA A 106 16.69 10.38 10.51
CA ALA A 106 16.76 10.31 9.04
C ALA A 106 17.74 9.23 8.57
N ARG A 107 17.47 8.66 7.38
CA ARG A 107 18.29 7.60 6.75
C ARG A 107 18.40 6.29 7.57
N THR A 108 17.51 6.05 8.54
CA THR A 108 17.51 4.79 9.30
C THR A 108 16.74 3.66 8.59
N VAL A 109 15.77 4.02 7.75
CA VAL A 109 15.09 3.07 6.85
C VAL A 109 16.00 2.79 5.65
N THR A 110 16.32 1.51 5.44
CA THR A 110 17.14 1.04 4.31
C THR A 110 16.30 0.61 3.12
N ALA A 111 15.05 0.20 3.33
CA ALA A 111 14.09 -0.05 2.26
C ALA A 111 12.65 0.18 2.72
N VAL A 112 11.80 0.62 1.81
CA VAL A 112 10.34 0.67 1.98
C VAL A 112 9.66 -0.27 0.98
N HIS A 113 8.65 -1.00 1.46
CA HIS A 113 7.82 -1.92 0.69
C HIS A 113 6.46 -1.27 0.49
N LEU A 114 6.24 -0.70 -0.69
CA LEU A 114 5.02 0.02 -1.07
C LEU A 114 3.99 -0.97 -1.63
N PRO A 115 2.79 -1.08 -1.05
CA PRO A 115 1.76 -1.99 -1.55
C PRO A 115 1.20 -1.53 -2.91
N HIS A 116 0.87 -2.49 -3.77
CA HIS A 116 0.11 -2.26 -5.00
C HIS A 116 -1.00 -3.29 -5.17
N PHE A 117 -2.01 -2.94 -5.96
CA PHE A 117 -3.12 -3.85 -6.29
C PHE A 117 -2.93 -4.57 -7.64
N LEU A 118 -1.79 -4.42 -8.32
CA LEU A 118 -1.49 -5.13 -9.57
C LEU A 118 -1.15 -6.62 -9.32
N CYS A 119 -1.64 -7.57 -10.12
CA CYS A 119 -1.21 -8.99 -10.13
C CYS A 119 -0.08 -9.13 -11.16
N LEU A 120 1.15 -8.88 -10.71
CA LEU A 120 2.35 -8.89 -11.56
C LEU A 120 3.06 -10.25 -11.63
N THR A 121 2.39 -11.34 -11.22
CA THR A 121 2.99 -12.69 -11.28
C THR A 121 2.73 -13.35 -12.62
N GLY A 122 3.77 -13.85 -13.29
CA GLY A 122 3.59 -14.68 -14.49
C GLY A 122 4.39 -14.27 -15.72
N GLY A 123 5.16 -13.18 -15.65
CA GLY A 123 6.03 -12.75 -16.77
C GLY A 123 5.31 -12.04 -17.92
N ASP A 124 4.00 -11.78 -17.78
CA ASP A 124 3.17 -11.16 -18.83
C ASP A 124 3.12 -9.62 -18.72
N ALA A 125 3.34 -9.08 -17.52
CA ALA A 125 3.41 -7.65 -17.29
C ALA A 125 4.87 -7.18 -17.29
N ASP A 126 5.23 -6.28 -18.20
CA ASP A 126 6.54 -5.61 -18.16
C ASP A 126 6.61 -4.69 -16.94
N VAL A 127 7.27 -5.17 -15.89
CA VAL A 127 7.45 -4.46 -14.62
C VAL A 127 8.19 -3.12 -14.78
N SER A 128 8.80 -2.84 -15.93
CA SER A 128 9.41 -1.54 -16.25
C SER A 128 8.40 -0.38 -16.25
N HIS A 129 7.11 -0.68 -16.41
CA HIS A 129 6.04 0.32 -16.39
C HIS A 129 5.64 0.76 -14.99
N LEU A 130 5.99 -0.01 -13.96
CA LEU A 130 5.73 0.37 -12.58
C LEU A 130 6.80 1.36 -12.12
N GLN A 131 6.36 2.55 -11.70
CA GLN A 131 7.22 3.62 -11.24
C GLN A 131 6.85 4.00 -9.81
N VAL A 132 7.87 4.28 -9.00
CA VAL A 132 7.73 4.94 -7.70
C VAL A 132 7.59 6.43 -7.94
N ALA A 133 6.48 6.99 -7.51
CA ALA A 133 6.17 8.40 -7.62
C ALA A 133 6.54 9.11 -6.33
N HIS A 134 7.23 10.23 -6.47
CA HIS A 134 7.57 11.16 -5.41
C HIS A 134 7.01 12.54 -5.76
N PHE A 135 6.31 13.17 -4.82
CA PHE A 135 5.86 14.56 -4.99
C PHE A 135 6.73 15.49 -4.18
N VAL A 136 7.54 16.29 -4.85
CA VAL A 136 8.39 17.34 -4.27
C VAL A 136 7.87 18.72 -4.69
N ASP A 137 8.47 19.80 -4.20
CA ASP A 137 8.02 21.16 -4.51
C ASP A 137 8.11 21.47 -6.01
N GLU A 138 9.05 20.84 -6.71
CA GLU A 138 9.27 20.95 -8.16
C GLU A 138 8.33 20.08 -9.01
N GLY A 139 7.50 19.23 -8.39
CA GLY A 139 6.48 18.40 -9.05
C GLY A 139 6.64 16.89 -8.85
N LEU A 140 6.15 16.12 -9.83
CA LEU A 140 6.19 14.66 -9.84
C LEU A 140 7.55 14.15 -10.34
N ILE A 141 8.27 13.43 -9.49
CA ILE A 141 9.49 12.68 -9.83
C ILE A 141 9.14 11.19 -9.88
N LEU A 142 9.67 10.48 -10.89
CA LEU A 142 9.44 9.06 -11.11
C LEU A 142 10.76 8.30 -11.06
N GLU A 143 10.78 7.22 -10.29
CA GLU A 143 11.93 6.33 -10.16
C GLU A 143 11.52 4.89 -10.40
N SER A 144 12.43 4.08 -10.96
CA SER A 144 12.18 2.65 -11.09
C SER A 144 12.36 1.97 -9.73
N PRO A 145 11.41 1.12 -9.29
CA PRO A 145 11.55 0.40 -8.04
C PRO A 145 12.76 -0.54 -8.10
N THR A 146 13.50 -0.65 -7.00
CA THR A 146 14.65 -1.55 -6.90
C THR A 146 14.26 -3.01 -7.15
N ARG A 147 13.07 -3.41 -6.70
CA ARG A 147 12.52 -4.74 -6.93
C ARG A 147 11.00 -4.73 -6.91
N VAL A 148 10.38 -5.45 -7.83
CA VAL A 148 8.92 -5.66 -7.84
C VAL A 148 8.61 -7.06 -7.30
N ARG A 149 7.62 -7.14 -6.42
CA ARG A 149 7.11 -8.37 -5.80
C ARG A 149 5.62 -8.50 -6.14
N PRO A 150 4.97 -9.64 -5.90
CA PRO A 150 3.58 -9.85 -6.32
C PRO A 150 2.56 -8.81 -5.84
N PHE A 151 2.79 -8.18 -4.67
CA PHE A 151 1.86 -7.22 -4.04
C PHE A 151 2.55 -5.97 -3.49
N HIS A 152 3.84 -5.81 -3.75
CA HIS A 152 4.60 -4.65 -3.28
C HIS A 152 5.76 -4.34 -4.22
N ALA A 153 6.09 -3.06 -4.33
CA ALA A 153 7.35 -2.62 -4.90
C ALA A 153 8.30 -2.24 -3.76
N VAL A 154 9.57 -2.58 -3.91
CA VAL A 154 10.63 -2.28 -2.95
C VAL A 154 11.44 -1.11 -3.49
N GLN A 155 11.57 -0.07 -2.67
CA GLN A 155 12.47 1.04 -2.91
C GLN A 155 13.57 1.01 -1.84
N GLU A 156 14.81 0.77 -2.25
CA GLU A 156 15.99 0.86 -1.38
C GLU A 156 16.47 2.30 -1.24
N ASN A 157 17.08 2.62 -0.09
CA ASN A 157 17.55 3.95 0.28
C ASN A 157 16.53 5.06 -0.03
N PRO A 158 15.26 4.92 0.43
CA PRO A 158 14.20 5.82 0.01
C PRO A 158 14.45 7.24 0.52
N SER A 159 14.16 8.21 -0.35
CA SER A 159 13.85 9.58 0.07
C SER A 159 12.38 9.64 0.46
N PHE A 160 12.06 10.36 1.53
CA PHE A 160 10.68 10.47 2.00
C PHE A 160 10.07 11.80 1.57
N SER A 161 9.04 11.67 0.75
CA SER A 161 8.05 12.66 0.32
C SER A 161 6.70 11.92 0.25
N PRO A 162 5.58 12.57 -0.11
CA PRO A 162 4.41 11.82 -0.55
C PRO A 162 4.83 10.84 -1.65
N ILE A 163 4.73 9.55 -1.34
CA ILE A 163 5.32 8.45 -2.09
C ILE A 163 4.27 7.39 -2.39
N GLY A 164 4.24 6.89 -3.62
CA GLY A 164 3.28 5.88 -4.06
C GLY A 164 3.69 5.23 -5.37
N LEU A 165 2.81 4.41 -5.93
CA LEU A 165 3.09 3.67 -7.16
C LEU A 165 2.16 4.09 -8.29
N LEU A 166 2.75 4.37 -9.45
CA LEU A 166 2.07 4.64 -10.70
C LEU A 166 2.46 3.59 -11.74
N TRP A 167 1.52 3.25 -12.61
CA TRP A 167 1.73 2.40 -13.77
C TRP A 167 1.63 3.23 -15.04
N ARG A 168 2.65 3.14 -15.90
CA ARG A 168 2.71 3.87 -17.17
C ARG A 168 1.70 3.30 -18.16
N GLN A 169 0.74 4.13 -18.55
CA GLN A 169 -0.25 3.79 -19.56
C GLN A 169 0.37 3.99 -20.95
N ILE A 170 0.79 2.90 -21.60
CA ILE A 170 1.26 2.92 -23.00
C ILE A 170 0.21 2.24 -23.87
N TYR A 171 -0.52 3.04 -24.66
CA TYR A 171 -1.61 2.59 -25.55
C TYR A 171 -2.67 1.70 -24.86
N SER A 172 -3.80 1.45 -25.51
CA SER A 172 -5.01 0.90 -24.86
C SER A 172 -4.94 -0.58 -24.42
N THR A 173 -3.79 -1.25 -24.54
CA THR A 173 -3.69 -2.72 -24.45
C THR A 173 -2.81 -3.28 -23.31
N LEU A 174 -2.08 -2.44 -22.57
CA LEU A 174 -1.08 -2.89 -21.57
C LEU A 174 -1.46 -2.59 -20.12
N PHE A 175 -2.73 -2.80 -19.75
CA PHE A 175 -3.13 -2.74 -18.35
C PHE A 175 -2.88 -4.08 -17.65
N PRO A 176 -2.05 -4.11 -16.60
CA PRO A 176 -1.85 -5.33 -15.84
C PRO A 176 -3.15 -5.70 -15.10
N PRO A 177 -3.45 -7.00 -14.92
CA PRO A 177 -4.58 -7.41 -14.11
C PRO A 177 -4.53 -6.79 -12.70
N VAL A 178 -5.68 -6.35 -12.20
CA VAL A 178 -5.80 -5.73 -10.87
C VAL A 178 -6.52 -6.68 -9.92
N HIS A 179 -5.96 -6.86 -8.73
CA HIS A 179 -6.64 -7.43 -7.59
C HIS A 179 -7.71 -6.46 -7.10
N SER A 180 -8.96 -6.89 -7.21
CA SER A 180 -10.12 -6.10 -6.83
C SER A 180 -10.84 -6.69 -5.63
N MET A 181 -11.57 -5.84 -4.91
CA MET A 181 -12.59 -6.21 -3.95
C MET A 181 -13.97 -5.98 -4.58
N VAL A 182 -14.91 -6.87 -4.25
CA VAL A 182 -16.31 -6.75 -4.68
C VAL A 182 -17.10 -6.10 -3.55
N LEU A 183 -17.77 -4.99 -3.84
CA LEU A 183 -18.78 -4.42 -2.96
C LEU A 183 -20.16 -4.75 -3.55
N LEU A 184 -20.98 -5.42 -2.74
CA LEU A 184 -22.34 -5.79 -3.10
C LEU A 184 -23.32 -4.96 -2.26
N TYR A 185 -24.12 -4.13 -2.92
CA TYR A 185 -25.18 -3.36 -2.29
C TYR A 185 -26.54 -3.89 -2.73
N ARG A 186 -27.41 -4.17 -1.76
CA ARG A 186 -28.78 -4.60 -2.01
C ARG A 186 -29.71 -3.39 -1.88
N SER A 187 -30.44 -3.10 -2.94
CA SER A 187 -31.58 -2.19 -2.91
C SER A 187 -32.86 -3.01 -3.00
N SER A 188 -33.80 -2.79 -2.09
CA SER A 188 -35.11 -3.43 -2.12
C SER A 188 -36.20 -2.36 -2.17
N GLN A 189 -37.06 -2.43 -3.19
CA GLN A 189 -38.31 -1.68 -3.23
C GLN A 189 -39.46 -2.64 -3.47
N ALA A 190 -40.42 -2.65 -2.53
CA ALA A 190 -41.71 -3.35 -2.51
C ALA A 190 -41.71 -4.84 -2.92
N GLU A 191 -41.35 -5.19 -4.16
CA GLU A 191 -41.34 -6.56 -4.70
C GLU A 191 -40.06 -6.94 -5.50
N ASP A 192 -39.21 -5.98 -5.88
CA ASP A 192 -37.98 -6.25 -6.63
C ASP A 192 -36.73 -6.10 -5.76
N ILE A 193 -35.78 -7.03 -5.96
CA ILE A 193 -34.45 -6.99 -5.35
C ILE A 193 -33.42 -6.66 -6.43
N THR A 194 -32.80 -5.49 -6.32
CA THR A 194 -31.68 -5.10 -7.17
C THR A 194 -30.38 -5.24 -6.39
N LEU A 195 -29.42 -5.99 -6.96
CA LEU A 195 -28.06 -6.09 -6.45
C LEU A 195 -27.14 -5.22 -7.30
N HIS A 196 -26.58 -4.17 -6.70
CA HIS A 196 -25.53 -3.37 -7.30
C HIS A 196 -24.18 -3.98 -6.94
N LEU A 197 -23.42 -4.38 -7.96
CA LEU A 197 -22.08 -4.93 -7.82
C LEU A 197 -21.05 -3.89 -8.28
N TYR A 198 -20.12 -3.55 -7.40
CA TYR A 198 -19.00 -2.67 -7.70
C TYR A 198 -17.68 -3.42 -7.56
N LEU A 199 -16.84 -3.36 -8.59
CA LEU A 199 -15.46 -3.81 -8.54
C LEU A 199 -14.58 -2.61 -8.26
N ILE A 200 -13.91 -2.63 -7.11
CA ILE A 200 -12.95 -1.61 -6.72
C ILE A 200 -11.56 -2.24 -6.58
N PRO A 201 -10.47 -1.55 -6.93
CA PRO A 201 -9.13 -2.05 -6.60
C PRO A 201 -9.04 -2.39 -5.11
N ARG A 202 -8.24 -3.42 -4.77
CA ARG A 202 -7.99 -3.82 -3.38
C ARG A 202 -7.08 -2.80 -2.69
N ASP A 203 -7.59 -1.58 -2.54
CA ASP A 203 -6.96 -0.47 -1.86
C ASP A 203 -7.53 -0.35 -0.44
N LEU A 204 -6.71 -0.62 0.56
CA LEU A 204 -7.12 -0.55 1.96
C LEU A 204 -7.32 0.89 2.46
N SER A 205 -6.81 1.90 1.73
CA SER A 205 -7.06 3.31 2.06
C SER A 205 -8.56 3.67 1.93
N VAL A 206 -9.26 3.04 0.99
CA VAL A 206 -10.69 3.25 0.73
C VAL A 206 -11.55 2.76 1.90
N LYS A 207 -11.12 1.70 2.60
CA LYS A 207 -11.84 1.19 3.78
C LYS A 207 -11.85 2.18 4.93
N GLU A 208 -10.77 2.95 5.12
CA GLU A 208 -10.71 3.96 6.18
C GLU A 208 -11.61 5.16 5.86
N ALA A 209 -11.68 5.58 4.58
CA ALA A 209 -12.58 6.65 4.14
C ALA A 209 -14.07 6.31 4.35
N GLN A 210 -14.45 5.04 4.19
CA GLN A 210 -15.83 4.57 4.37
C GLN A 210 -16.27 4.51 5.85
N LYS A 211 -15.34 4.37 6.80
CA LYS A 211 -15.69 4.39 8.23
C LYS A 211 -16.16 5.76 8.71
N GLY A 212 -15.66 6.84 8.11
CA GLY A 212 -16.08 8.21 8.43
C GLY A 212 -17.52 8.55 7.99
N HIS A 213 -18.09 7.76 7.07
CA HIS A 213 -19.45 8.00 6.54
C HIS A 213 -20.56 7.27 7.33
N ASN A 214 -20.22 6.41 8.29
CA ASN A 214 -21.20 5.70 9.14
C ASN A 214 -21.47 6.39 10.48
N VAL A 215 -21.23 7.71 10.57
CA VAL A 215 -21.76 8.55 11.65
C VAL A 215 -22.88 9.41 11.06
N LYS A 216 -24.07 8.82 10.94
CA LYS A 216 -25.35 9.53 10.92
C LYS A 216 -26.34 8.74 11.75
#